data_AF-A0A6L9ZTL6-F1
#
_entry.id   AF-A0A6L9ZTL6-F1
#
_cell.length_a   1.000
_cell.length_b   1.000
_cell.length_c   1.000
_cell.angle_alpha   90.00
_cell.angle_beta   90.00
_cell.angle_gamma   90.00
#
_symmetry.space_group_name_H-M   'P 1'
#
loop_
_entity.id
_entity.type
_entity.pdbx_description
1 polymer ?
#
loop_
_entity_poly.entity_id
_entity_poly.type
_entity_poly.pdbx_seq_one_letter_code
_entity_poly.pdbx_strand_id
1 'polypeptide(L)'
;MLRQNSAKPNIEPEASGQNIEGEPASSSPGVDIQRELNRLEEIILDSPRIPFVGRTLIDEEQLLDQLDIVRLNLPVAFQEAEMIVRHKDEILQEAELYAEEIIENAEQRASQILNEMGLVQQAKVEADQLRNQVQLDCEAIQQATIAEIEQIRYQTQQELEEMKARAIAECDEIQNGADDYADRVLDSIEQQLTDMLKVIRNGRQQLEGDENIPKPLNPTNNL
;
A
#
# COMPACT_ATOMS: atom_id res chain seq x y z
N MET A 1 1.10 -18.08 21.37
CA MET A 1 -0.25 -17.62 21.74
C MET A 1 -0.56 -16.39 20.93
N LEU A 2 -1.60 -16.41 20.08
CA LEU A 2 -2.49 -15.27 19.82
C LEU A 2 -3.61 -15.78 18.90
N ARG A 3 -4.82 -15.89 19.44
CA ARG A 3 -6.06 -16.11 18.70
C ARG A 3 -6.43 -14.79 18.02
N GLN A 4 -6.69 -14.78 16.72
CA GLN A 4 -7.55 -13.78 16.10
C GLN A 4 -8.53 -14.45 15.12
N ASN A 5 -9.80 -14.24 15.43
CA ASN A 5 -10.97 -14.64 14.66
C ASN A 5 -10.95 -13.94 13.29
N SER A 6 -10.90 -14.71 12.22
CA SER A 6 -11.33 -14.30 10.89
C SER A 6 -12.80 -14.63 10.73
N ALA A 7 -13.67 -13.66 11.00
CA ALA A 7 -15.07 -13.70 10.63
C ALA A 7 -15.19 -13.51 9.10
N LYS A 8 -15.43 -14.60 8.37
CA LYS A 8 -15.93 -14.55 7.00
C LYS A 8 -17.46 -14.37 7.08
N PRO A 9 -18.08 -13.43 6.36
CA PRO A 9 -19.50 -13.53 6.07
C PRO A 9 -19.63 -14.58 4.96
N ASN A 10 -20.12 -15.76 5.33
CA ASN A 10 -20.53 -16.80 4.40
C ASN A 10 -21.86 -16.32 3.80
N ILE A 11 -21.81 -15.66 2.64
CA ILE A 11 -23.00 -15.37 1.85
C ILE A 11 -23.30 -16.66 1.09
N GLU A 12 -24.00 -17.57 1.76
CA GLU A 12 -24.74 -18.63 1.07
C GLU A 12 -25.88 -17.94 0.31
N PRO A 13 -26.06 -18.21 -0.99
CA PRO A 13 -27.30 -17.87 -1.63
C PRO A 13 -28.32 -18.84 -1.05
N GLU A 14 -29.17 -18.37 -0.14
CA GLU A 14 -30.43 -19.05 0.11
C GLU A 14 -31.22 -19.03 -1.20
N ALA A 15 -30.97 -20.05 -2.02
CA ALA A 15 -31.91 -20.51 -3.02
C ALA A 15 -33.12 -21.09 -2.28
N SER A 16 -33.87 -20.22 -1.63
CA SER A 16 -35.25 -20.47 -1.25
C SER A 16 -36.07 -20.40 -2.53
N GLY A 17 -35.87 -21.40 -3.39
CA GLY A 17 -36.86 -21.82 -4.36
C GLY A 17 -38.04 -22.37 -3.58
N GLN A 18 -38.82 -21.47 -2.98
CA GLN A 18 -40.20 -21.78 -2.65
C GLN A 18 -40.87 -22.02 -3.99
N ASN A 19 -40.98 -23.30 -4.34
CA ASN A 19 -42.00 -23.79 -5.26
C ASN A 19 -43.32 -23.21 -4.75
N ILE A 20 -43.73 -22.09 -5.35
CA ILE A 20 -45.13 -21.68 -5.34
C ILE A 20 -45.78 -22.68 -6.30
N GLU A 21 -46.04 -23.88 -5.80
CA GLU A 21 -47.08 -24.73 -6.34
C GLU A 21 -48.34 -23.87 -6.28
N GLY A 22 -48.70 -23.33 -7.44
CA GLY A 22 -49.99 -22.70 -7.65
C GLY A 22 -51.06 -23.77 -7.48
N GLU A 23 -51.44 -24.04 -6.23
CA GLU A 23 -52.76 -24.56 -5.94
C GLU A 23 -53.77 -23.53 -6.45
N PRO A 24 -54.67 -23.88 -7.38
CA PRO A 24 -55.81 -23.03 -7.63
C PRO A 24 -56.71 -23.16 -6.39
N ALA A 25 -56.48 -22.31 -5.40
CA ALA A 25 -57.40 -22.11 -4.29
C ALA A 25 -58.65 -21.37 -4.81
N SER A 26 -59.40 -22.02 -5.69
CA SER A 26 -60.79 -21.66 -6.01
C SER A 26 -61.70 -22.55 -5.17
N SER A 27 -61.70 -22.31 -3.86
CA SER A 27 -62.84 -22.66 -3.02
C SER A 27 -63.02 -21.54 -2.01
N SER A 28 -63.35 -20.35 -2.50
CA SER A 28 -64.03 -19.39 -1.62
C SER A 28 -65.36 -20.03 -1.21
N PRO A 29 -65.75 -20.00 0.08
CA PRO A 29 -67.08 -20.37 0.54
C PRO A 29 -68.11 -19.28 0.18
N GLY A 30 -67.98 -18.70 -1.01
CA GLY A 30 -69.00 -17.85 -1.60
C GLY A 30 -70.07 -18.75 -2.16
N VAL A 31 -71.34 -18.41 -1.96
CA VAL A 31 -72.46 -19.13 -2.55
C VAL A 31 -72.22 -19.23 -4.06
N ASP A 32 -72.04 -20.45 -4.57
CA ASP A 32 -71.86 -20.68 -6.00
C ASP A 32 -73.16 -20.31 -6.72
N ILE A 33 -73.27 -19.05 -7.16
CA ILE A 33 -74.45 -18.55 -7.88
C ILE A 33 -74.70 -19.40 -9.12
N GLN A 34 -73.65 -19.95 -9.73
CA GLN A 34 -73.76 -20.93 -10.81
C GLN A 34 -74.56 -22.17 -10.39
N ARG A 35 -74.34 -22.69 -9.18
CA ARG A 35 -75.08 -23.82 -8.64
C ARG A 35 -76.55 -23.47 -8.39
N GLU A 36 -76.82 -22.29 -7.86
CA GLU A 36 -78.20 -21.83 -7.61
C GLU A 36 -78.97 -21.51 -8.90
N LEU A 37 -78.29 -21.02 -9.94
CA LEU A 37 -78.84 -20.84 -11.29
C LEU A 37 -79.07 -22.17 -12.00
N ASN A 38 -78.15 -23.13 -11.88
CA ASN A 38 -78.32 -24.48 -12.43
C ASN A 38 -79.51 -25.19 -11.78
N ARG A 39 -79.73 -24.97 -10.48
CA ARG A 39 -80.90 -25.51 -9.77
C ARG A 39 -82.21 -24.87 -10.24
N LEU A 40 -82.20 -23.57 -10.54
CA LEU A 40 -83.33 -22.87 -11.16
C LEU A 40 -83.62 -23.41 -12.56
N GLU A 41 -82.58 -23.68 -13.35
CA GLU A 41 -82.67 -24.29 -14.67
C GLU A 41 -83.24 -25.72 -14.59
N GLU A 42 -82.79 -26.54 -13.64
CA GLU A 42 -83.28 -27.90 -13.39
C GLU A 42 -84.78 -27.91 -13.05
N ILE A 43 -85.23 -27.01 -12.16
CA ILE A 43 -86.65 -26.86 -11.83
C ILE A 43 -87.48 -26.52 -13.08
N ILE A 44 -86.96 -25.68 -13.99
CA ILE A 44 -87.64 -25.31 -15.23
C ILE A 44 -87.64 -26.46 -16.25
N LEU A 45 -86.58 -27.26 -16.31
CA LEU A 45 -86.43 -28.40 -17.25
C LEU A 45 -87.26 -29.62 -16.84
N ASP A 46 -87.34 -29.93 -15.55
CA ASP A 46 -88.09 -31.08 -15.02
C ASP A 46 -89.60 -30.82 -14.91
N SER A 47 -90.02 -29.56 -15.05
CA SER A 47 -91.41 -29.16 -14.96
C SER A 47 -92.26 -29.66 -16.16
N PRO A 48 -93.50 -30.11 -15.94
CA PRO A 48 -94.35 -30.66 -17.00
C PRO A 48 -94.60 -29.68 -18.15
N ARG A 49 -94.26 -30.08 -19.37
CA ARG A 49 -94.50 -29.27 -20.56
C ARG A 49 -95.92 -29.47 -21.10
N ILE A 50 -96.65 -28.38 -21.32
CA ILE A 50 -98.01 -28.43 -21.86
C ILE A 50 -97.92 -28.56 -23.39
N PRO A 51 -98.37 -29.68 -24.00
CA PRO A 51 -98.29 -29.89 -25.44
C PRO A 51 -99.14 -28.85 -26.20
N PHE A 52 -98.66 -28.44 -27.39
CA PHE A 52 -99.26 -27.41 -28.28
C PHE A 52 -99.27 -25.96 -27.79
N VAL A 53 -98.97 -25.69 -26.51
CA VAL A 53 -99.03 -24.32 -25.92
C VAL A 53 -97.63 -23.70 -25.73
N GLY A 54 -96.57 -24.51 -25.80
CA GLY A 54 -95.18 -24.04 -25.62
C GLY A 54 -94.87 -23.54 -24.20
N ARG A 55 -95.79 -23.74 -23.24
CA ARG A 55 -95.67 -23.32 -21.84
C ARG A 55 -95.32 -24.51 -20.95
N THR A 56 -94.63 -24.21 -19.85
CA THR A 56 -94.24 -25.17 -18.82
C THR A 56 -95.02 -24.85 -17.54
N LEU A 57 -95.54 -25.87 -16.87
CA LEU A 57 -96.25 -25.72 -15.59
C LEU A 57 -95.22 -25.82 -14.47
N ILE A 58 -94.95 -24.70 -13.79
CA ILE A 58 -93.90 -24.62 -12.76
C ILE A 58 -94.57 -24.35 -11.41
N ASP A 59 -94.02 -24.94 -10.35
CA ASP A 59 -94.38 -24.60 -8.98
C ASP A 59 -93.89 -23.18 -8.65
N GLU A 60 -94.83 -22.26 -8.51
CA GLU A 60 -94.55 -20.85 -8.24
C GLU A 60 -93.80 -20.66 -6.92
N GLU A 61 -94.11 -21.43 -5.89
CA GLU A 61 -93.50 -21.30 -4.56
C GLU A 61 -92.03 -21.71 -4.61
N GLN A 62 -91.72 -22.86 -5.20
CA GLN A 62 -90.35 -23.35 -5.32
C GLN A 62 -89.48 -22.48 -6.25
N LEU A 63 -90.07 -21.94 -7.32
CA LEU A 63 -89.36 -21.05 -8.24
C LEU A 63 -89.03 -19.70 -7.58
N LEU A 64 -89.99 -19.13 -6.83
CA LEU A 64 -89.79 -17.87 -6.13
C LEU A 64 -88.77 -18.00 -4.99
N ASP A 65 -88.82 -19.09 -4.21
CA ASP A 65 -87.82 -19.36 -3.17
C ASP A 65 -86.40 -19.44 -3.75
N GLN A 66 -86.24 -20.15 -4.87
CA GLN A 66 -84.95 -20.29 -5.55
C GLN A 66 -84.48 -18.95 -6.16
N LEU A 67 -85.40 -18.15 -6.69
CA LEU A 67 -85.11 -16.80 -7.21
C LEU A 67 -84.69 -15.85 -6.08
N ASP A 68 -85.30 -15.94 -4.90
CA ASP A 68 -84.95 -15.14 -3.73
C ASP A 68 -83.56 -15.48 -3.21
N ILE A 69 -83.16 -16.76 -3.23
CA ILE A 69 -81.78 -17.19 -2.91
C ILE A 69 -80.78 -16.53 -3.88
N VAL A 70 -81.05 -16.57 -5.19
CA VAL A 70 -80.17 -15.92 -6.18
C VAL A 70 -80.15 -14.40 -5.95
N ARG A 71 -81.29 -13.77 -5.70
CA ARG A 71 -81.42 -12.33 -5.49
C ARG A 71 -80.68 -11.84 -4.25
N LEU A 72 -80.67 -12.62 -3.17
CA LEU A 72 -79.98 -12.28 -1.93
C LEU A 72 -78.46 -12.45 -2.04
N ASN A 73 -77.99 -13.48 -2.75
CA ASN A 73 -76.57 -13.84 -2.81
C ASN A 73 -75.80 -13.15 -3.95
N LEU A 74 -76.48 -12.80 -5.05
CA LEU A 74 -75.86 -12.17 -6.22
C LEU A 74 -75.16 -10.83 -5.91
N PRO A 75 -75.74 -9.90 -5.14
CA PRO A 75 -75.06 -8.66 -4.77
C PRO A 75 -73.79 -8.89 -3.94
N VAL A 76 -73.81 -9.87 -3.04
CA VAL A 76 -72.69 -10.22 -2.15
C VAL A 76 -71.51 -10.76 -2.96
N ALA A 77 -71.76 -11.67 -3.91
CA ALA A 77 -70.71 -12.20 -4.76
C ALA A 77 -70.09 -11.15 -5.70
N PHE A 78 -70.88 -10.19 -6.21
CA PHE A 78 -70.32 -9.07 -6.97
C PHE A 78 -69.45 -8.15 -6.12
N GLN A 79 -69.85 -7.90 -4.87
CA GLN A 79 -69.05 -7.13 -3.93
C GLN A 79 -67.73 -7.85 -3.58
N GLU A 80 -67.77 -9.17 -3.38
CA GLU A 80 -66.57 -9.99 -3.19
C GLU A 80 -65.65 -9.95 -4.42
N ALA A 81 -66.21 -10.09 -5.63
CA ALA A 81 -65.44 -9.98 -6.87
C ALA A 81 -64.78 -8.60 -7.04
N GLU A 82 -65.50 -7.51 -6.73
CA GLU A 82 -64.93 -6.15 -6.75
C GLU A 82 -63.79 -6.00 -5.74
N MET A 83 -63.94 -6.58 -4.54
CA MET A 83 -62.88 -6.58 -3.51
C MET A 83 -61.64 -7.35 -3.97
N ILE A 84 -61.81 -8.51 -4.62
CA ILE A 84 -60.70 -9.30 -5.16
C ILE A 84 -59.97 -8.52 -6.26
N VAL A 85 -60.71 -7.85 -7.16
CA VAL A 85 -60.11 -7.04 -8.23
C VAL A 85 -59.34 -5.86 -7.62
N ARG A 86 -59.94 -5.14 -6.67
CA ARG A 86 -59.26 -4.04 -5.97
C ARG A 86 -57.99 -4.51 -5.27
N HIS A 87 -58.06 -5.62 -4.55
CA HIS A 87 -56.92 -6.17 -3.83
C HIS A 87 -55.80 -6.63 -4.78
N LYS A 88 -56.16 -7.23 -5.93
CA LYS A 88 -55.21 -7.56 -6.98
C LYS A 88 -54.51 -6.31 -7.50
N ASP A 89 -55.25 -5.24 -7.78
CA ASP A 89 -54.69 -3.99 -8.28
C ASP A 89 -53.73 -3.36 -7.24
N GLU A 90 -54.08 -3.42 -5.95
CA GLU A 90 -53.20 -3.02 -4.84
C GLU A 90 -51.90 -3.84 -4.81
N ILE A 91 -51.99 -5.17 -4.88
CA ILE A 91 -50.81 -6.06 -4.90
C ILE A 91 -49.92 -5.77 -6.10
N LEU A 92 -50.51 -5.58 -7.29
CA LEU A 92 -49.74 -5.27 -8.50
C LEU A 92 -49.00 -3.94 -8.35
N GLN A 93 -49.67 -2.92 -7.82
CA GLN A 93 -49.06 -1.62 -7.59
C GLN A 93 -47.92 -1.69 -6.56
N GLU A 94 -48.11 -2.43 -5.47
CA GLU A 94 -47.07 -2.64 -4.47
C GLU A 94 -45.87 -3.40 -5.07
N ALA A 95 -46.13 -4.45 -5.85
CA ALA A 95 -45.08 -5.22 -6.52
C ALA A 95 -44.30 -4.38 -7.55
N GLU A 96 -44.98 -3.50 -8.29
CA GLU A 96 -44.35 -2.57 -9.23
C GLU A 96 -43.42 -1.59 -8.49
N LEU A 97 -43.90 -0.97 -7.41
CA LEU A 97 -43.09 -0.06 -6.59
C LEU A 97 -41.87 -0.78 -5.99
N TYR A 98 -42.06 -1.99 -5.48
CA TYR A 98 -40.98 -2.79 -4.92
C TYR A 98 -39.95 -3.19 -5.98
N ALA A 99 -40.40 -3.55 -7.19
CA ALA A 99 -39.51 -3.84 -8.30
C ALA A 99 -38.68 -2.60 -8.71
N GLU A 100 -39.31 -1.43 -8.77
CA GLU A 100 -38.64 -0.16 -9.07
C GLU A 100 -37.60 0.18 -8.00
N GLU A 101 -37.94 0.01 -6.71
CA GLU A 101 -37.02 0.20 -5.60
C GLU A 101 -35.80 -0.75 -5.68
N ILE A 102 -36.01 -2.02 -6.04
CA ILE A 102 -34.90 -2.97 -6.23
C ILE A 102 -33.97 -2.51 -7.34
N ILE A 103 -34.51 -2.10 -8.48
CA ILE A 103 -33.73 -1.66 -9.64
C ILE A 103 -32.92 -0.42 -9.26
N GLU A 104 -33.55 0.58 -8.64
CA GLU A 104 -32.86 1.80 -8.21
C GLU A 104 -31.71 1.49 -7.24
N ASN A 105 -31.96 0.66 -6.22
CA ASN A 105 -30.92 0.25 -5.28
C ASN A 105 -29.78 -0.51 -5.97
N ALA A 106 -30.09 -1.38 -6.94
CA ALA A 106 -29.09 -2.14 -7.68
C ALA A 106 -28.23 -1.20 -8.55
N GLU A 107 -28.83 -0.24 -9.24
CA GLU A 107 -28.13 0.76 -10.04
C GLU A 107 -27.24 1.67 -9.19
N GLN A 108 -27.74 2.13 -8.05
CA GLN A 108 -26.96 2.93 -7.10
C GLN A 108 -25.72 2.17 -6.61
N ARG A 109 -25.89 0.90 -6.21
CA ARG A 109 -24.76 0.04 -5.78
C ARG A 109 -23.78 -0.21 -6.92
N ALA A 110 -24.27 -0.48 -8.13
CA ALA A 110 -23.42 -0.68 -9.30
C ALA A 110 -22.58 0.58 -9.60
N SER A 111 -23.19 1.77 -9.53
CA SER A 111 -22.50 3.04 -9.69
C SER A 111 -21.42 3.24 -8.61
N GLN A 112 -21.72 2.94 -7.34
CA GLN A 112 -20.75 3.01 -6.25
C GLN A 112 -19.54 2.09 -6.48
N ILE A 113 -19.77 0.83 -6.86
CA ILE A 113 -18.70 -0.14 -7.13
C ILE A 113 -17.83 0.32 -8.30
N LEU A 114 -18.43 0.84 -9.38
CA LEU A 114 -17.67 1.36 -10.52
C LEU A 114 -16.82 2.59 -10.14
N ASN A 115 -17.36 3.49 -9.32
CA ASN A 115 -16.62 4.65 -8.82
C ASN A 115 -15.44 4.21 -7.94
N GLU A 116 -15.65 3.23 -7.05
CA GLU A 116 -14.59 2.67 -6.22
C GLU A 116 -13.52 1.99 -7.07
N MET A 117 -13.90 1.20 -8.08
CA MET A 117 -12.97 0.57 -9.02
C MET A 117 -12.17 1.62 -9.80
N GLY A 118 -12.81 2.71 -10.23
CA GLY A 118 -12.15 3.83 -10.90
C GLY A 118 -11.09 4.48 -10.01
N LEU A 119 -11.42 4.72 -8.74
CA LEU A 119 -10.48 5.27 -7.77
C LEU A 119 -9.31 4.33 -7.51
N VAL A 120 -9.56 3.02 -7.34
CA VAL A 120 -8.50 2.02 -7.12
C VAL A 120 -7.58 1.92 -8.34
N GLN A 121 -8.14 1.93 -9.55
CA GLN A 121 -7.35 1.88 -10.77
C GLN A 121 -6.51 3.16 -10.94
N GLN A 122 -7.08 4.33 -10.66
CA GLN A 122 -6.34 5.59 -10.68
C GLN A 122 -5.21 5.60 -9.65
N ALA A 123 -5.51 5.24 -8.40
CA ALA A 123 -4.51 5.16 -7.33
C ALA A 123 -3.38 4.19 -7.68
N LYS A 124 -3.69 3.08 -8.37
CA LYS A 124 -2.68 2.14 -8.87
C LYS A 124 -1.77 2.77 -9.93
N VAL A 125 -2.35 3.48 -10.91
CA VAL A 125 -1.57 4.19 -11.93
C VAL A 125 -0.65 5.23 -11.31
N GLU A 126 -1.16 6.03 -10.37
CA GLU A 126 -0.37 7.04 -9.66
C GLU A 126 0.74 6.39 -8.81
N ALA A 127 0.45 5.28 -8.12
CA ALA A 127 1.45 4.55 -7.35
C ALA A 127 2.56 3.96 -8.23
N ASP A 128 2.20 3.42 -9.40
CA ASP A 128 3.18 2.89 -10.36
C ASP A 128 4.03 4.01 -10.97
N GLN A 129 3.44 5.17 -11.27
CA GLN A 129 4.18 6.37 -11.69
C GLN A 129 5.15 6.85 -10.62
N LEU A 130 4.71 6.94 -9.37
CA LEU A 130 5.55 7.34 -8.24
C LEU A 130 6.72 6.37 -8.05
N ARG A 131 6.47 5.06 -8.14
CA ARG A 131 7.53 4.05 -8.06
C ARG A 131 8.58 4.22 -9.14
N ASN A 132 8.15 4.43 -10.38
CA ASN A 132 9.06 4.65 -11.50
C ASN A 132 9.88 5.93 -11.30
N GLN A 133 9.24 7.01 -10.84
CA GLN A 133 9.94 8.26 -10.56
C GLN A 133 10.99 8.10 -9.46
N VAL A 134 10.61 7.47 -8.33
CA VAL A 134 11.54 7.20 -7.23
C VAL A 134 12.70 6.33 -7.68
N GLN A 135 12.46 5.33 -8.53
CA GLN A 135 13.53 4.50 -9.06
C GLN A 135 14.53 5.30 -9.89
N LEU A 136 14.03 6.15 -10.82
CA LEU A 136 14.88 7.02 -11.63
C LEU A 136 15.69 7.99 -10.77
N ASP A 137 15.05 8.59 -9.76
CA ASP A 137 15.70 9.52 -8.84
C ASP A 137 16.79 8.82 -8.01
N CYS A 138 16.51 7.61 -7.50
CA CYS A 138 17.48 6.80 -6.77
C CYS A 138 18.68 6.43 -7.65
N GLU A 139 18.45 6.00 -8.90
CA GLU A 139 19.52 5.69 -9.84
C GLU A 139 20.37 6.94 -10.15
N ALA A 140 19.75 8.10 -10.34
CA ALA A 140 20.45 9.36 -10.57
C ALA A 140 21.30 9.79 -9.36
N ILE A 141 20.74 9.73 -8.15
CA ILE A 141 21.47 10.06 -6.92
C ILE A 141 22.64 9.08 -6.72
N GLN A 142 22.43 7.79 -6.97
CA GLN A 142 23.48 6.78 -6.86
C GLN A 142 24.63 7.06 -7.83
N GLN A 143 24.32 7.35 -9.10
CA GLN A 143 25.34 7.70 -10.10
C GLN A 143 26.11 8.97 -9.73
N ALA A 144 25.41 10.01 -9.28
CA ALA A 144 26.02 11.25 -8.82
C ALA A 144 26.97 11.01 -7.62
N THR A 145 26.54 10.18 -6.66
CA THR A 145 27.32 9.83 -5.47
C THR A 145 28.57 9.06 -5.85
N ILE A 146 28.47 8.09 -6.77
CA ILE A 146 29.63 7.33 -7.25
C ILE A 146 30.64 8.26 -7.93
N ALA A 147 30.16 9.17 -8.79
CA ALA A 147 31.03 10.13 -9.47
C ALA A 147 31.74 11.07 -8.47
N GLU A 148 31.03 11.55 -7.45
CA GLU A 148 31.61 12.38 -6.39
C GLU A 148 32.66 11.62 -5.57
N ILE A 149 32.37 10.37 -5.18
CA ILE A 149 33.32 9.51 -4.47
C ILE A 149 34.58 9.29 -5.30
N GLU A 150 34.44 9.01 -6.60
CA GLU A 150 35.59 8.81 -7.49
C GLU A 150 36.42 10.08 -7.63
N GLN A 151 35.78 11.24 -7.74
CA GLN A 151 36.45 12.53 -7.79
C GLN A 151 37.23 12.82 -6.50
N ILE A 152 36.59 12.67 -5.34
CA ILE A 152 37.24 12.86 -4.04
C ILE A 152 38.43 11.90 -3.91
N ARG A 153 38.24 10.63 -4.27
CA ARG A 153 39.31 9.63 -4.20
C ARG A 153 40.52 10.03 -5.06
N TYR A 154 40.28 10.54 -6.26
CA TYR A 154 41.35 11.00 -7.15
C TYR A 154 42.09 12.21 -6.55
N GLN A 155 41.35 13.21 -6.05
CA GLN A 155 41.93 14.39 -5.41
C GLN A 155 42.76 14.02 -4.18
N THR A 156 42.21 13.22 -3.27
CA THR A 156 42.94 12.76 -2.07
C THR A 156 44.18 11.97 -2.44
N GLN A 157 44.13 11.15 -3.50
CA GLN A 157 45.30 10.41 -3.94
C GLN A 157 46.40 11.34 -4.47
N GLN A 158 46.04 12.37 -5.24
CA GLN A 158 47.01 13.38 -5.70
C GLN A 158 47.62 14.15 -4.52
N GLU A 159 46.79 14.62 -3.59
CA GLU A 159 47.26 15.33 -2.40
C GLU A 159 48.20 14.47 -1.54
N LEU A 160 47.89 13.16 -1.40
CA LEU A 160 48.74 12.21 -0.70
C LEU A 160 50.09 12.04 -1.39
N GLU A 161 50.10 11.92 -2.72
CA GLU A 161 51.33 11.80 -3.51
C GLU A 161 52.19 13.06 -3.38
N GLU A 162 51.59 14.25 -3.45
CA GLU A 162 52.28 15.52 -3.25
C GLU A 162 52.82 15.69 -1.82
N MET A 163 52.04 15.31 -0.81
CA MET A 163 52.48 15.33 0.58
C MET A 163 53.66 14.40 0.79
N LYS A 164 53.60 13.19 0.23
CA LYS A 164 54.70 12.22 0.30
C LYS A 164 55.95 12.75 -0.39
N ALA A 165 55.81 13.32 -1.59
CA ALA A 165 56.95 13.90 -2.31
C ALA A 165 57.61 15.03 -1.52
N ARG A 166 56.81 15.93 -0.92
CA ARG A 166 57.31 17.00 -0.05
C ARG A 166 58.03 16.46 1.19
N ALA A 167 57.46 15.47 1.87
CA ALA A 167 58.08 14.87 3.05
C ALA A 167 59.43 14.21 2.72
N ILE A 168 59.53 13.52 1.58
CA ILE A 168 60.80 12.93 1.12
C ILE A 168 61.83 14.03 0.86
N ALA A 169 61.45 15.08 0.12
CA ALA A 169 62.35 16.20 -0.17
C ALA A 169 62.84 16.89 1.11
N GLU A 170 61.96 17.11 2.09
CA GLU A 170 62.32 17.69 3.39
C GLU A 170 63.27 16.77 4.18
N CYS A 171 63.04 15.45 4.17
CA CYS A 171 63.96 14.50 4.78
C CYS A 171 65.34 14.53 4.13
N ASP A 172 65.41 14.60 2.80
CA ASP A 172 66.67 14.68 2.07
C ASP A 172 67.41 15.99 2.39
N GLU A 173 66.69 17.12 2.45
CA GLU A 173 67.26 18.42 2.85
C GLU A 173 67.81 18.40 4.28
N ILE A 174 67.07 17.82 5.23
CA ILE A 174 67.50 17.71 6.62
C ILE A 174 68.75 16.81 6.73
N GLN A 175 68.78 15.67 6.02
CA GLN A 175 69.94 14.78 6.01
C GLN A 175 71.18 15.47 5.46
N ASN A 176 71.07 16.09 4.29
CA ASN A 176 72.18 16.83 3.68
C ASN A 176 72.66 17.98 4.59
N GLY A 177 71.73 18.73 5.19
CA GLY A 177 72.07 19.81 6.12
C GLY A 177 72.75 19.33 7.40
N ALA A 178 72.40 18.13 7.88
CA ALA A 178 73.06 17.50 9.03
C ALA A 178 74.46 17.01 8.70
N ASP A 179 74.66 16.42 7.52
CA ASP A 179 75.97 16.00 7.03
C ASP A 179 76.90 17.22 6.84
N ASP A 180 76.43 18.28 6.18
CA ASP A 180 77.15 19.54 6.02
C ASP A 180 77.50 20.21 7.35
N TYR A 181 76.65 20.06 8.36
CA TYR A 181 76.91 20.56 9.71
C TYR A 181 77.96 19.70 10.42
N ALA A 182 77.87 18.38 10.31
CA ALA A 182 78.84 17.46 10.89
C ALA A 182 80.25 17.72 10.33
N ASP A 183 80.38 17.87 9.01
CA ASP A 183 81.65 18.20 8.35
C ASP A 183 82.22 19.53 8.85
N ARG A 184 81.39 20.58 8.94
CA ARG A 184 81.83 21.88 9.48
C ARG A 184 82.28 21.81 10.94
N VAL A 185 81.58 21.06 11.77
CA VAL A 185 81.96 20.88 13.18
C VAL A 185 83.28 20.10 13.27
N LEU A 186 83.43 19.02 12.51
CA LEU A 186 84.65 18.21 12.49
C LEU A 186 85.85 19.02 11.99
N ASP A 187 85.70 19.78 10.91
CA ASP A 187 86.74 20.68 10.36
C ASP A 187 87.17 21.73 11.40
N SER A 188 86.20 22.32 12.11
CA SER A 188 86.50 23.27 13.19
C SER A 188 87.29 22.65 14.34
N ILE A 189 86.96 21.41 14.72
CA ILE A 189 87.67 20.66 15.77
C ILE A 189 89.08 20.30 15.31
N GLU A 190 89.25 19.87 14.06
CA GLU A 190 90.55 19.57 13.46
C GLU A 190 91.47 20.80 13.49
N GLN A 191 90.94 21.96 13.09
CA GLN A 191 91.68 23.21 13.10
C GLN A 191 92.11 23.61 14.53
N GLN A 192 91.21 23.51 15.50
CA GLN A 192 91.51 23.80 16.91
C GLN A 192 92.58 22.87 17.49
N LEU A 193 92.49 21.57 17.22
CA LEU A 193 93.49 20.59 17.66
C LEU A 193 94.85 20.86 17.00
N THR A 194 94.86 21.22 15.72
CA THR A 194 96.07 21.58 14.97
C THR A 194 96.76 22.80 15.60
N ASP A 195 95.99 23.83 15.95
CA ASP A 195 96.55 25.02 16.59
C ASP A 195 97.05 24.72 18.00
N MET A 196 96.35 23.89 18.76
CA MET A 196 96.82 23.43 20.08
C MET A 196 98.12 22.62 19.98
N LEU A 197 98.25 21.74 18.99
CA LEU A 197 99.49 21.01 18.71
C LEU A 197 100.65 21.93 18.34
N LYS A 198 100.41 23.02 17.58
CA LYS A 198 101.43 24.04 17.30
C LYS A 198 101.91 24.70 18.60
N VAL A 199 100.98 25.08 19.49
CA VAL A 199 101.32 25.68 20.80
C VAL A 199 102.16 24.71 21.64
N ILE A 200 101.79 23.43 21.71
CA ILE A 200 102.56 22.42 22.46
C ILE A 200 103.96 22.21 21.85
N ARG A 201 104.08 22.13 20.51
CA ARG A 201 105.38 22.00 19.84
C ARG A 201 106.29 23.19 20.13
N ASN A 202 105.74 24.41 20.05
CA ASN A 202 106.48 25.64 20.37
C ASN A 202 106.91 25.66 21.84
N GLY A 203 106.01 25.32 22.78
CA GLY A 203 106.34 25.23 24.21
C GLY A 203 107.39 24.17 24.54
N ARG A 204 107.36 23.01 23.86
CA ARG A 204 108.38 21.97 23.99
C ARG A 204 109.75 22.42 23.46
N GLN A 205 109.79 23.05 22.28
CA GLN A 205 111.04 23.59 21.73
C GLN A 205 111.68 24.63 22.66
N GLN A 206 110.87 25.41 23.37
CA GLN A 206 111.36 26.40 24.32
C GLN A 206 112.01 25.75 25.56
N LEU A 207 111.46 24.64 26.04
CA LEU A 207 112.04 23.87 27.15
C LEU A 207 113.31 23.11 26.74
N GLU A 208 113.37 22.56 25.52
CA GLU A 208 114.60 21.95 24.96
C GLU A 208 115.70 23.01 24.71
N GLY A 209 115.32 24.27 24.47
CA GLY A 209 116.26 25.40 24.38
C GLY A 209 116.86 25.84 25.72
N ASP A 210 116.18 25.59 26.83
CA ASP A 210 116.63 25.96 28.19
C ASP A 210 117.54 24.89 28.83
N GLU A 211 117.57 23.67 28.29
CA GLU A 211 118.43 22.57 28.76
C GLU A 211 119.89 22.67 28.27
N ASN A 212 120.21 23.63 27.39
CA ASN A 212 121.54 23.78 26.77
C ASN A 212 122.37 24.94 27.35
N ILE A 213 122.12 25.33 28.61
CA ILE A 213 122.98 26.28 29.34
C ILE A 213 124.24 25.53 29.83
N PRO A 214 125.45 25.85 29.35
CA PRO A 214 126.67 25.22 29.83
C PRO A 214 126.92 25.61 31.29
N LYS A 215 127.16 24.63 32.17
CA LYS A 215 127.66 24.88 33.53
C LYS A 215 128.93 25.75 33.45
N PRO A 216 128.97 26.95 34.06
CA PRO A 216 130.22 27.68 34.15
C PRO A 216 131.16 27.00 35.15
N LEU A 217 132.37 26.75 34.66
CA LEU A 217 133.52 26.21 35.35
C LEU A 217 133.94 27.08 36.54
N ASN A 218 134.32 26.40 37.62
CA ASN A 218 135.01 26.95 38.78
C ASN A 218 136.40 27.49 38.37
N PRO A 219 136.84 28.63 38.92
CA PRO A 219 138.21 28.68 39.48
C PRO A 219 138.25 29.45 40.81
N THR A 220 138.65 28.80 41.90
CA THR A 220 139.97 28.91 42.55
C THR A 220 140.51 30.33 42.80
N ASN A 221 140.59 30.66 44.09
CA ASN A 221 141.81 31.08 44.80
C ASN A 221 142.37 32.50 44.52
N ASN A 222 142.39 33.37 45.54
CA ASN A 222 143.58 33.66 46.36
C ASN A 222 143.41 34.92 47.23
N LEU A 223 144.02 34.84 48.42
CA LEU A 223 144.44 35.88 49.38
C LEU A 223 143.38 36.54 50.25
#